data_AF-E8R4T1-F1
#
_entry.id   AF-E8R4T1-F1
#
_cell.length_a   1.000
_cell.length_b   1.000
_cell.length_c   1.000
_cell.angle_alpha   90.00
_cell.angle_beta   90.00
_cell.angle_gamma   90.00
#
_symmetry.space_group_name_H-M   'P 1'
#
loop_
_entity.id
_entity.type
_entity.pdbx_description
1 polymer ?
#
loop_
_entity_poly.entity_id
_entity_poly.type
_entity_poly.pdbx_seq_one_letter_code
_entity_poly.pdbx_strand_id
1 'polypeptide(L)'
;MRLWHLFVLVAATAIVMTLWKGTIGRIGVIVFFFGLIEVILAVSAVMALFQTIGHFGAARTPGDSLMALIATGVVLVGGSSLMWLVALVGVQVFQLAVPVP
;
A
#
# COMPACT_ATOMS: atom_id res chain seq x y z
N MET A 1 -20.09 15.19 9.79
CA MET A 1 -19.92 13.84 9.22
C MET A 1 -21.27 13.12 9.30
N ARG A 2 -21.81 12.69 8.16
CA ARG A 2 -23.22 12.26 8.02
C ARG A 2 -23.40 10.84 8.59
N LEU A 3 -24.45 10.60 9.39
CA LEU A 3 -24.83 9.31 10.01
C LEU A 3 -24.72 8.10 9.07
N TRP A 4 -24.95 8.32 7.78
CA TRP A 4 -24.76 7.33 6.72
C TRP A 4 -23.38 6.68 6.69
N HIS A 5 -22.30 7.45 6.89
CA HIS A 5 -20.92 6.90 6.86
C HIS A 5 -20.65 5.98 8.04
N LEU A 6 -21.20 6.30 9.22
CA LEU A 6 -21.09 5.46 10.41
C LEU A 6 -21.85 4.15 10.21
N PHE A 7 -23.06 4.20 9.64
CA PHE A 7 -23.84 3.01 9.35
C PHE A 7 -23.14 2.07 8.36
N VAL A 8 -22.59 2.62 7.27
CA VAL A 8 -21.81 1.86 6.29
C VAL A 8 -20.55 1.27 6.94
N LEU A 9 -19.85 2.03 7.78
CA LEU A 9 -18.63 1.58 8.45
C LEU A 9 -18.93 0.44 9.44
N VAL A 10 -20.01 0.54 10.22
CA VAL A 10 -20.47 -0.50 11.15
C VAL A 10 -20.91 -1.77 10.41
N ALA A 11 -21.65 -1.63 9.29
CA ALA A 11 -22.06 -2.77 8.47
C ALA A 11 -20.85 -3.46 7.83
N ALA A 12 -19.89 -2.69 7.31
CA ALA A 12 -18.64 -3.23 6.75
C ALA A 12 -17.81 -3.96 7.81
N THR A 13 -17.67 -3.38 9.01
CA THR A 13 -16.95 -4.04 10.12
C THR A 13 -17.68 -5.30 10.60
N ALA A 14 -19.01 -5.31 10.64
CA ALA A 14 -19.79 -6.51 10.97
C ALA A 14 -19.60 -7.63 9.92
N ILE A 15 -19.56 -7.30 8.64
CA ILE A 15 -19.27 -8.24 7.54
C ILE A 15 -17.85 -8.81 7.67
N VAL A 16 -16.86 -7.95 7.92
CA VAL A 16 -15.47 -8.37 8.16
C VAL A 16 -15.38 -9.30 9.38
N MET A 17 -16.05 -8.95 10.48
CA MET A 17 -16.08 -9.73 11.72
C MET A 17 -16.78 -11.09 11.54
N THR A 18 -17.82 -11.16 10.70
CA THR A 18 -18.50 -12.43 10.39
C THR A 18 -17.70 -13.31 9.43
N LEU A 19 -17.01 -12.72 8.45
CA LEU A 19 -16.07 -13.43 7.59
C LEU A 19 -14.87 -13.98 8.38
N TRP A 20 -14.43 -13.28 9.43
CA TRP A 20 -13.30 -13.68 10.26
C TRP A 20 -13.49 -14.98 11.06
N LYS A 21 -14.74 -15.44 11.26
CA LYS A 21 -15.02 -16.70 11.94
C LYS A 21 -14.61 -17.93 11.12
N GLY A 22 -14.61 -17.84 9.79
CA GLY A 22 -14.21 -18.95 8.92
C GLY A 22 -12.77 -18.78 8.43
N THR A 23 -12.01 -19.88 8.30
CA THR A 23 -10.63 -19.85 7.78
C THR A 23 -10.55 -19.16 6.42
N ILE A 24 -11.49 -19.45 5.51
CA ILE A 24 -11.56 -18.84 4.17
C ILE A 24 -11.82 -17.34 4.26
N GLY A 25 -12.74 -16.89 5.11
CA GLY A 25 -13.04 -15.47 5.26
C GLY A 25 -11.91 -14.70 5.93
N ARG A 26 -11.18 -15.33 6.87
CA ARG A 26 -9.95 -14.75 7.46
C ARG A 26 -8.86 -14.52 6.44
N ILE A 27 -8.63 -15.48 5.54
CA ILE A 27 -7.70 -15.32 4.42
C ILE A 27 -8.14 -14.18 3.50
N GLY A 28 -9.42 -14.15 3.11
CA GLY A 28 -9.95 -13.10 2.24
C GLY A 28 -9.76 -11.69 2.80
N VAL A 29 -10.01 -11.50 4.10
CA VAL A 29 -9.79 -10.23 4.80
C VAL A 29 -8.31 -9.82 4.76
N ILE A 30 -7.40 -10.74 5.08
CA ILE A 30 -5.95 -10.46 5.09
C ILE A 30 -5.47 -10.07 3.69
N VAL A 31 -5.80 -10.86 2.67
CA VAL A 31 -5.40 -10.59 1.28
C VAL A 31 -5.98 -9.26 0.79
N PHE A 32 -7.24 -8.97 1.13
CA PHE A 32 -7.87 -7.70 0.75
C PHE A 32 -7.16 -6.50 1.37
N PHE A 33 -6.88 -6.50 2.67
CA PHE A 33 -6.24 -5.36 3.34
C PHE A 33 -4.79 -5.17 2.91
N PHE A 34 -3.99 -6.24 2.87
CA PHE A 34 -2.60 -6.14 2.41
C PHE A 34 -2.52 -5.76 0.94
N GLY A 35 -3.38 -6.34 0.08
CA GLY A 35 -3.46 -5.95 -1.32
C GLY A 35 -3.90 -4.50 -1.52
N LEU A 36 -4.86 -4.00 -0.74
CA LEU A 36 -5.27 -2.61 -0.78
C LEU A 36 -4.14 -1.66 -0.36
N ILE A 37 -3.41 -1.98 0.71
CA ILE A 37 -2.25 -1.21 1.16
C ILE A 37 -1.18 -1.20 0.06
N GLU A 38 -0.88 -2.36 -0.53
CA GLU A 38 0.08 -2.50 -1.63
C GLU A 38 -0.28 -1.57 -2.82
N VAL A 39 -1.56 -1.55 -3.22
CA VAL A 39 -2.05 -0.68 -4.30
C VAL A 39 -1.90 0.80 -3.95
N ILE A 40 -2.26 1.20 -2.72
CA ILE A 40 -2.12 2.59 -2.27
C ILE A 40 -0.65 3.02 -2.31
N LEU A 41 0.25 2.15 -1.84
CA LEU A 41 1.69 2.40 -1.86
C LEU A 41 2.23 2.49 -3.29
N ALA A 42 1.81 1.58 -4.18
CA ALA A 42 2.20 1.59 -5.59
C ALA A 42 1.76 2.89 -6.28
N VAL A 43 0.50 3.29 -6.12
CA VAL A 43 -0.03 4.54 -6.70
C VAL A 43 0.71 5.75 -6.15
N SER A 44 0.97 5.78 -4.84
CA SER A 44 1.72 6.88 -4.20
C SER A 44 3.16 6.97 -4.72
N ALA A 45 3.84 5.84 -4.88
CA ALA A 45 5.18 5.77 -5.45
C ALA A 45 5.20 6.23 -6.92
N VAL A 46 4.20 5.84 -7.71
CA VAL A 46 4.05 6.28 -9.10
C VAL A 46 3.80 7.78 -9.18
N MET A 47 2.94 8.34 -8.33
CA MET A 47 2.74 9.79 -8.27
C MET A 47 4.02 10.53 -7.90
N ALA A 48 4.77 10.03 -6.92
CA ALA A 48 6.06 10.60 -6.53
C ALA A 48 7.09 10.53 -7.68
N LEU A 49 7.14 9.41 -8.42
CA LEU A 49 7.98 9.27 -9.62
C LEU A 49 7.60 10.29 -10.71
N PHE A 50 6.32 10.50 -10.96
CA PHE A 50 5.89 11.51 -11.93
C PHE A 50 6.26 12.92 -11.49
N GLN A 51 6.20 13.22 -10.18
CA GLN A 51 6.66 14.51 -9.66
C GLN A 51 8.16 14.70 -9.88
N THR A 52 9.00 13.68 -9.61
CA THR A 52 10.44 13.79 -9.82
C THR A 52 10.81 13.92 -11.31
N ILE A 53 10.12 13.21 -12.20
CA ILE A 53 10.30 13.36 -13.65
C ILE A 53 9.86 14.75 -14.13
N GLY A 54 8.74 15.27 -13.61
CA GLY A 54 8.28 16.62 -13.91
C GLY A 54 9.31 17.69 -13.53
N HIS A 55 9.97 17.52 -12.39
CA HIS A 55 11.09 18.37 -11.99
C HIS A 55 12.31 18.22 -12.91
N PHE A 56 12.58 17.00 -13.38
CA PHE A 56 13.66 16.74 -14.35
C PHE A 56 13.41 17.50 -15.67
N GLY A 57 12.17 17.53 -16.16
CA GLY A 57 11.78 18.27 -17.36
C GLY A 57 11.81 19.79 -17.21
N ALA A 58 11.73 20.31 -15.99
CA ALA A 58 11.79 21.74 -15.68
C ALA A 58 13.20 22.24 -15.31
N ALA A 59 14.17 21.34 -15.16
CA ALA A 59 15.53 21.65 -14.76
C ALA A 59 16.23 22.53 -15.82
N ARG A 60 16.78 23.66 -15.38
CA ARG A 60 17.53 24.59 -16.26
C ARG A 60 19.04 24.48 -16.09
N THR A 61 19.51 23.87 -15.01
CA THR A 61 20.92 23.67 -14.72
C THR A 61 21.26 22.18 -14.55
N PRO A 62 22.49 21.76 -14.86
CA PRO A 62 22.92 20.36 -14.67
C PRO A 62 22.89 19.92 -13.19
N GLY A 63 23.02 20.85 -12.24
CA GLY A 63 22.88 20.57 -10.81
C GLY A 63 21.46 20.16 -10.43
N ASP A 64 20.46 20.83 -11.01
CA ASP A 64 19.04 20.52 -10.77
C ASP A 64 18.66 19.13 -11.31
N SER A 65 19.19 18.76 -12.48
CA SER A 65 19.01 17.43 -13.06
C SER A 65 19.61 16.34 -12.17
N LEU A 66 20.78 16.58 -11.56
CA LEU A 66 21.40 15.63 -10.64
C LEU A 66 20.57 15.45 -9.37
N MET A 67 20.05 16.53 -8.78
CA MET A 67 19.16 16.44 -7.61
C MET A 67 17.87 15.68 -7.93
N ALA A 68 17.27 15.93 -9.10
CA ALA A 68 16.08 15.21 -9.53
C ALA A 68 16.35 13.71 -9.77
N LEU A 69 17.55 13.35 -10.24
CA LEU A 69 17.98 11.95 -10.37
C LEU A 69 18.06 11.26 -9.00
N ILE A 70 18.70 11.92 -8.03
CA ILE A 70 18.84 11.41 -6.66
C ILE A 70 17.46 11.23 -6.02
N ALA A 71 16.58 12.23 -6.14
CA ALA A 71 15.21 12.15 -5.63
C ALA A 71 14.44 10.96 -6.22
N THR A 72 14.57 10.73 -7.53
CA THR A 72 13.97 9.58 -8.21
C THR A 72 14.51 8.25 -7.67
N GLY A 73 15.82 8.16 -7.45
CA GLY A 73 16.45 6.99 -6.84
C GLY A 73 15.95 6.71 -5.42
N VAL A 74 15.76 7.77 -4.61
CA VAL A 74 15.19 7.65 -3.26
C VAL A 74 13.75 7.15 -3.30
N VAL A 75 12.92 7.67 -4.22
CA VAL A 75 11.53 7.21 -4.37
C VAL A 75 11.48 5.75 -4.81
N LEU A 76 12.34 5.34 -5.74
CA LEU A 76 12.40 3.95 -6.20
C LEU A 76 12.82 3.00 -5.07
N VAL A 77 13.96 3.28 -4.41
CA VAL A 77 14.47 2.41 -3.35
C VAL A 77 13.54 2.43 -2.13
N GLY A 78 13.05 3.60 -1.73
CA GLY A 78 12.13 3.77 -0.62
C GLY A 78 10.78 3.10 -0.88
N GLY A 79 10.19 3.33 -2.06
CA GLY A 79 8.93 2.70 -2.47
C GLY A 79 9.04 1.18 -2.57
N SER A 80 10.07 0.67 -3.27
CA SER A 80 10.28 -0.77 -3.41
C SER A 80 10.56 -1.46 -2.08
N SER A 81 11.37 -0.88 -1.20
CA SER A 81 11.65 -1.47 0.12
C SER A 81 10.42 -1.48 1.01
N LEU A 82 9.60 -0.42 0.97
CA LEU A 82 8.37 -0.36 1.75
C LEU A 82 7.34 -1.37 1.27
N MET A 83 7.13 -1.49 -0.05
CA MET A 83 6.25 -2.51 -0.64
C MET A 83 6.73 -3.93 -0.27
N TRP A 84 8.04 -4.18 -0.35
CA TRP A 84 8.63 -5.46 0.06
C TRP A 84 8.34 -5.79 1.52
N LEU A 85 8.48 -4.82 2.43
CA LEU A 85 8.15 -5.01 3.85
C LEU A 85 6.67 -5.33 4.07
N VAL A 86 5.77 -4.62 3.37
CA VAL A 86 4.33 -4.90 3.45
C VAL A 86 4.00 -6.32 2.98
N ALA A 87 4.60 -6.75 1.87
CA ALA A 87 4.41 -8.11 1.37
C ALA A 87 4.90 -9.17 2.37
N LEU A 88 6.10 -8.98 2.96
CA LEU A 88 6.63 -9.90 3.97
C LEU A 88 5.76 -9.99 5.22
N VAL A 89 5.30 -8.85 5.73
CA VAL A 89 4.39 -8.81 6.88
C VAL A 89 3.06 -9.47 6.54
N GLY A 90 2.53 -9.25 5.33
CA GLY A 90 1.30 -9.88 4.86
C GLY A 90 1.40 -11.40 4.82
N VAL A 91 2.52 -11.94 4.34
CA VAL A 91 2.79 -13.39 4.33
C VAL A 91 2.87 -13.94 5.76
N GLN A 92 3.57 -13.25 6.68
CA GLN A 92 3.65 -13.69 8.08
C GLN A 92 2.29 -13.71 8.76
N VAL A 93 1.49 -12.66 8.56
CA VAL A 93 0.12 -12.58 9.10
C VAL A 93 -0.75 -13.69 8.53
N PHE A 94 -0.63 -13.98 7.23
CA PHE A 94 -1.32 -15.10 6.60
C PHE A 94 -0.92 -16.44 7.20
N GLN A 95 0.38 -16.71 7.39
CA GLN A 95 0.88 -17.96 7.98
C GLN A 95 0.40 -18.16 9.42
N LEU A 96 0.41 -17.10 10.24
CA LEU A 96 -0.15 -17.15 11.59
C LEU A 96 -1.68 -17.37 11.58
N ALA A 97 -2.35 -16.86 10.54
CA ALA A 97 -3.78 -16.95 10.35
C ALA A 97 -4.24 -18.19 9.58
N VAL A 98 -3.36 -19.12 9.22
CA VAL A 98 -3.76 -20.40 8.63
C VAL A 98 -2.98 -21.49 9.35
N PRO A 99 -3.62 -22.29 10.23
CA PRO A 99 -2.93 -23.43 10.82
C PRO A 99 -2.56 -24.40 9.69
N VAL A 100 -1.26 -24.54 9.45
CA VAL A 100 -0.72 -25.54 8.53
C VAL A 100 -0.92 -26.91 9.21
N PRO A 101 -1.50 -27.92 8.53
CA PRO A 101 -1.58 -29.27 9.07
C PRO A 101 -0.18 -29.88 9.29
#